data_AF-A0A965K7N9-F1
#
_entry.id   AF-A0A965K7N9-F1
#
_cell.length_a   1.000
_cell.length_b   1.000
_cell.length_c   1.000
_cell.angle_alpha   90.00
_cell.angle_beta   90.00
_cell.angle_gamma   90.00
#
_symmetry.space_group_name_H-M   'P 1'
#
loop_
_entity.id
_entity.type
_entity.pdbx_description
1 polymer ?
#
loop_
_entity_poly.entity_id
_entity_poly.type
_entity_poly.pdbx_seq_one_letter_code
_entity_poly.pdbx_strand_id
1 'polypeptide(L)'
;MTTPEQSTAPRSLWQDLTHPAVVVGALGYFVDIYDLTLCMAVKSVSYDSFGIKGELVWYADPMNWQMMGMLLGGIFFGVLGDRLGRLATLFGSILLYSLANIANGFVPTMELYSACRFIAGIGLAGELGGCIALVSEVLSKERRGYGTALVAAVGVMGAVVAGFVAELVSWR
;
A
#
# COMPACT_ATOMS: atom_id res chain seq x y z
N MET A 1 17.06 -16.21 41.44
CA MET A 1 16.36 -15.52 40.33
C MET A 1 16.73 -16.23 39.05
N THR A 2 15.92 -17.20 38.63
CA THR A 2 16.11 -17.94 37.37
C THR A 2 15.51 -17.10 36.25
N THR A 3 16.33 -16.61 35.35
CA THR A 3 15.90 -16.05 34.06
C THR A 3 14.99 -17.07 33.36
N PRO A 4 13.80 -16.69 32.85
CA PRO A 4 12.93 -17.63 32.16
C PRO A 4 13.64 -18.17 30.92
N GLU A 5 13.79 -19.49 30.89
CA GLU A 5 14.38 -20.25 29.81
C GLU A 5 13.56 -20.00 28.53
N GLN A 6 14.15 -19.28 27.59
CA GLN A 6 13.52 -19.04 26.28
C GLN A 6 13.40 -20.40 25.58
N SER A 7 12.16 -20.87 25.42
CA SER A 7 11.79 -22.12 24.76
C SER A 7 12.58 -22.31 23.45
N THR A 8 13.41 -23.34 23.41
CA THR A 8 14.28 -23.75 22.29
C THR A 8 13.54 -24.49 21.16
N ALA A 9 12.22 -24.65 21.27
CA ALA A 9 11.42 -25.27 20.21
C ALA A 9 11.36 -24.36 18.96
N PRO A 10 11.62 -24.89 17.75
CA PRO A 10 11.44 -24.11 16.53
C PRO A 10 10.00 -23.62 16.44
N ARG A 11 9.79 -22.34 16.13
CA ARG A 11 8.46 -21.76 15.95
C ARG A 11 7.65 -22.65 15.00
N SER A 12 6.35 -22.78 15.26
CA SER A 12 5.45 -23.41 14.30
C SER A 12 5.21 -22.51 13.10
N LEU A 13 4.85 -23.09 11.94
CA LEU A 13 4.49 -22.30 10.76
C LEU A 13 3.35 -21.32 11.06
N TRP A 14 2.36 -21.74 11.86
CA TRP A 14 1.25 -20.88 12.27
C TRP A 14 1.72 -19.65 13.06
N GLN A 15 2.65 -19.81 14.00
CA GLN A 15 3.21 -18.68 14.75
C GLN A 15 3.93 -17.67 13.84
N ASP A 16 4.63 -18.17 12.83
CA ASP A 16 5.32 -17.33 11.84
C ASP A 16 4.33 -16.61 10.92
N LEU A 17 3.26 -17.27 10.48
CA LEU A 17 2.22 -16.66 9.65
C LEU A 17 1.37 -15.64 10.42
N THR A 18 1.16 -15.86 11.72
CA THR A 18 0.48 -14.89 12.60
C THR A 18 1.42 -13.82 13.14
N HIS A 19 2.68 -13.78 12.69
CA HIS A 19 3.62 -12.76 13.13
C HIS A 19 3.08 -11.36 12.77
N PRO A 20 3.18 -10.36 13.66
CA PRO A 20 2.63 -9.03 13.41
C PRO A 20 3.07 -8.40 12.08
N ALA A 21 4.33 -8.58 11.69
CA ALA A 21 4.84 -8.11 10.40
C ALA A 21 4.10 -8.71 9.19
N VAL A 22 3.73 -9.99 9.24
CA VAL A 22 2.99 -10.67 8.16
C VAL A 22 1.54 -10.20 8.13
N VAL A 23 0.90 -10.09 9.30
CA VAL A 23 -0.50 -9.65 9.42
C VAL A 23 -0.64 -8.19 8.97
N VAL A 24 0.20 -7.29 9.48
CA VAL A 24 0.21 -5.88 9.07
C VAL A 24 0.51 -5.76 7.58
N GLY A 25 1.42 -6.58 7.06
CA GLY A 25 1.71 -6.62 5.63
C GLY A 25 0.57 -7.07 4.75
N ALA A 26 -0.13 -8.12 5.17
CA ALA A 26 -1.29 -8.65 4.48
C ALA A 26 -2.42 -7.62 4.44
N LEU A 27 -2.66 -6.93 5.55
CA LEU A 27 -3.67 -5.87 5.64
C LEU A 27 -3.28 -4.62 4.85
N GLY A 28 -2.01 -4.21 4.89
CA GLY A 28 -1.49 -3.10 4.08
C GLY A 28 -1.67 -3.40 2.59
N TYR A 29 -1.18 -4.54 2.13
CA TYR A 29 -1.30 -4.92 0.72
C TYR A 29 -2.76 -5.09 0.25
N PHE A 30 -3.67 -5.49 1.15
CA PHE A 30 -5.10 -5.46 0.87
C PHE A 30 -5.62 -4.06 0.60
N VAL A 31 -5.24 -3.08 1.42
CA VAL A 31 -5.62 -1.68 1.24
C VAL A 31 -5.02 -1.12 -0.05
N ASP A 32 -3.76 -1.44 -0.36
CA ASP A 32 -3.07 -0.97 -1.58
C ASP A 32 -3.80 -1.44 -2.84
N ILE A 33 -4.10 -2.74 -2.91
CA ILE A 33 -4.78 -3.32 -4.06
C ILE A 33 -6.24 -2.84 -4.13
N TYR A 34 -6.89 -2.66 -2.98
CA TYR A 34 -8.21 -2.07 -2.90
C TYR A 34 -8.23 -0.66 -3.51
N ASP A 35 -7.36 0.25 -3.07
CA ASP A 35 -7.32 1.63 -3.57
C ASP A 35 -6.93 1.70 -5.05
N LEU A 36 -5.88 0.99 -5.46
CA LEU A 36 -5.46 0.97 -6.86
C LEU A 36 -6.57 0.50 -7.78
N THR A 37 -7.27 -0.58 -7.39
CA THR A 37 -8.38 -1.13 -8.18
C THR A 37 -9.58 -0.19 -8.16
N LEU A 38 -9.94 0.36 -7.00
CA LEU A 38 -11.06 1.28 -6.86
C LEU A 38 -10.86 2.50 -7.74
N CYS A 39 -9.66 3.06 -7.76
CA CYS A 39 -9.35 4.29 -8.48
C CYS A 39 -9.30 4.08 -9.99
N MET A 40 -8.91 2.89 -10.45
CA MET A 40 -9.10 2.49 -11.84
C MET A 40 -10.58 2.32 -12.19
N ALA A 41 -11.37 1.73 -11.30
CA ALA A 41 -12.80 1.48 -11.52
C ALA A 41 -13.62 2.77 -11.59
N VAL A 42 -13.36 3.74 -10.70
CA VAL A 42 -14.09 5.02 -10.66
C VAL A 42 -13.50 6.10 -11.58
N LYS A 43 -12.39 5.82 -12.27
CA LYS A 43 -11.64 6.78 -13.10
C LYS A 43 -12.53 7.60 -14.03
N SER A 44 -13.36 6.94 -14.83
CA SER A 44 -14.24 7.60 -15.80
C SER A 44 -15.26 8.52 -15.12
N VAL A 45 -15.90 8.03 -14.06
CA VAL A 45 -16.89 8.78 -13.25
C VAL A 45 -16.24 10.00 -12.59
N SER A 46 -15.02 9.85 -12.07
CA SER A 46 -14.25 10.96 -11.51
C SER A 46 -14.00 12.03 -12.57
N TYR A 47 -13.58 11.64 -13.78
CA TYR A 47 -13.21 12.60 -14.84
C TYR A 47 -14.43 13.35 -15.38
N ASP A 48 -15.56 12.65 -15.54
CA ASP A 48 -16.84 13.24 -15.91
C ASP A 48 -17.28 14.31 -14.90
N SER A 49 -17.02 14.11 -13.60
CA SER A 49 -17.35 15.09 -12.57
C SER A 49 -16.53 16.39 -12.64
N PHE A 50 -15.37 16.35 -13.31
CA PHE A 50 -14.56 17.52 -13.65
C PHE A 50 -14.86 18.07 -15.05
N GLY A 51 -15.86 17.53 -15.75
CA GLY A 51 -16.25 17.93 -17.10
C GLY A 51 -15.30 17.44 -18.20
N ILE A 52 -14.41 16.47 -17.88
CA ILE A 52 -13.43 15.92 -18.82
C ILE A 52 -14.05 14.71 -19.52
N LYS A 53 -14.28 14.82 -20.83
CA LYS A 53 -14.78 13.73 -21.67
C LYS A 53 -13.67 13.19 -22.57
N GLY A 54 -13.32 11.91 -22.40
CA GLY A 54 -12.32 11.22 -23.22
C GLY A 54 -11.02 10.91 -22.49
N GLU A 55 -10.04 10.37 -23.22
CA GLU A 55 -8.72 10.07 -22.66
C GLU A 55 -7.89 11.34 -22.49
N LEU A 56 -7.25 11.45 -21.32
CA LEU A 56 -6.32 12.53 -21.03
C LEU A 56 -4.96 12.25 -21.66
N VAL A 57 -4.26 13.33 -22.00
CA VAL A 57 -2.83 13.23 -22.32
C VAL A 57 -2.09 12.69 -21.09
N TRP A 58 -1.05 11.90 -21.30
CA TRP A 58 -0.39 11.14 -20.24
C TRP A 58 0.02 11.98 -19.00
N TYR A 59 0.42 13.25 -19.17
CA TYR A 59 0.83 14.13 -18.08
C TYR A 59 -0.34 14.76 -17.31
N ALA A 60 -1.56 14.67 -17.83
CA ALA A 60 -2.76 15.18 -17.20
C ALA A 60 -3.56 14.08 -16.48
N ASP A 61 -3.12 12.82 -16.57
CA ASP A 61 -3.78 11.67 -15.94
C ASP A 61 -3.25 11.45 -14.51
N PRO A 62 -4.08 11.61 -13.46
CA PRO A 62 -3.71 11.35 -12.07
C PRO A 62 -3.10 9.96 -11.83
N MET A 63 -3.52 8.95 -12.59
CA MET A 63 -2.98 7.59 -12.43
C MET A 63 -1.51 7.51 -12.87
N ASN A 64 -1.12 8.25 -13.91
CA ASN A 64 0.27 8.30 -14.36
C ASN A 64 1.15 9.04 -13.33
N TRP A 65 0.60 10.08 -12.71
CA TRP A 65 1.25 10.74 -11.57
C TRP A 65 1.41 9.81 -10.38
N GLN A 66 0.43 8.95 -10.08
CA GLN A 66 0.57 7.93 -9.04
C GLN A 66 1.72 6.97 -9.34
N MET A 67 1.84 6.49 -10.58
CA MET A 67 2.95 5.61 -10.99
C MET A 67 4.32 6.30 -10.85
N MET A 68 4.41 7.58 -11.23
CA MET A 68 5.63 8.39 -11.02
C MET A 68 5.95 8.55 -9.54
N GLY A 69 4.93 8.79 -8.72
CA GLY A 69 5.04 8.87 -7.27
C GLY A 69 5.58 7.57 -6.68
N MET A 70 5.05 6.42 -7.11
CA MET A 70 5.52 5.11 -6.66
C MET A 70 7.00 4.86 -7.00
N LEU A 71 7.42 5.24 -8.22
CA LEU A 71 8.82 5.11 -8.63
C LEU A 71 9.75 5.92 -7.70
N LEU A 72 9.43 7.19 -7.49
CA LEU A 72 10.24 8.08 -6.65
C LEU A 72 10.15 7.69 -5.16
N GLY A 73 8.97 7.28 -4.70
CA GLY A 73 8.72 6.84 -3.35
C GLY A 73 9.50 5.58 -2.99
N GLY A 74 9.58 4.60 -3.90
CA GLY A 74 10.37 3.39 -3.67
C GLY A 74 11.85 3.70 -3.45
N ILE A 75 12.42 4.63 -4.22
CA ILE A 75 13.80 5.09 -4.03
C ILE A 75 13.93 5.83 -2.69
N PHE A 76 13.05 6.79 -2.45
CA PHE A 76 13.07 7.63 -1.25
C PHE A 76 12.94 6.80 0.05
N PHE A 77 11.89 6.00 0.16
CA PHE A 77 11.65 5.15 1.33
C PHE A 77 12.58 3.95 1.42
N GLY A 78 13.15 3.48 0.30
CA GLY A 78 14.23 2.50 0.32
C GLY A 78 15.45 3.03 1.09
N VAL A 79 15.94 4.20 0.71
CA VAL A 79 17.06 4.87 1.39
C VAL A 79 16.70 5.24 2.83
N LEU A 80 15.48 5.72 3.06
CA LEU A 80 15.03 6.11 4.40
C LEU A 80 14.92 4.89 5.33
N GLY A 81 14.44 3.76 4.81
CA GLY A 81 14.35 2.48 5.51
C GLY A 81 15.68 1.97 6.01
N ASP A 82 16.73 2.14 5.21
CA ASP A 82 18.09 1.74 5.58
C ASP A 82 18.73 2.68 6.62
N ARG A 83 18.27 3.95 6.70
CA ARG A 83 18.85 4.95 7.62
C ARG A 83 18.09 5.11 8.94
N LEU A 84 16.77 5.18 8.89
CA LEU A 84 15.90 5.42 10.05
C LEU A 84 15.31 4.12 10.62
N GLY A 85 15.50 3.00 9.93
CA GLY A 85 14.96 1.70 10.27
C GLY A 85 13.64 1.40 9.55
N ARG A 86 13.42 0.10 9.27
CA ARG A 86 12.28 -0.41 8.50
C ARG A 86 10.93 -0.02 9.11
N LEU A 87 10.78 -0.17 10.42
CA LEU A 87 9.50 0.01 11.10
C LEU A 87 9.04 1.47 11.14
N ALA A 88 9.94 2.40 11.47
CA ALA A 88 9.62 3.84 11.47
C ALA A 88 9.27 4.34 10.06
N THR A 89 9.99 3.85 9.05
CA THR A 89 9.78 4.19 7.65
C THR A 89 8.42 3.68 7.13
N LEU A 90 8.05 2.45 7.49
CA LEU A 90 6.75 1.84 7.16
C LEU A 90 5.58 2.67 7.71
N PHE A 91 5.61 3.05 9.00
CA PHE A 91 4.54 3.87 9.56
C PHE A 91 4.50 5.27 8.95
N GLY A 92 5.66 5.87 8.65
CA GLY A 92 5.73 7.16 7.98
C GLY A 92 5.10 7.12 6.58
N SER A 93 5.34 6.05 5.81
CA SER A 93 4.78 5.89 4.47
C SER A 93 3.27 5.63 4.51
N ILE A 94 2.79 4.78 5.42
CA ILE A 94 1.35 4.53 5.65
C ILE A 94 0.62 5.84 6.00
N LEU A 95 1.20 6.65 6.89
CA LEU A 95 0.61 7.95 7.26
C LEU A 95 0.54 8.90 6.07
N LEU A 96 1.62 9.01 5.29
CA LEU A 96 1.64 9.85 4.08
C LEU A 96 0.59 9.41 3.08
N TYR A 97 0.51 8.11 2.81
CA TYR A 97 -0.46 7.51 1.90
C TYR A 97 -1.90 7.74 2.37
N SER A 98 -2.19 7.46 3.63
CA SER A 98 -3.53 7.62 4.23
C SER A 98 -4.00 9.08 4.17
N LEU A 99 -3.14 10.03 4.53
CA LEU A 99 -3.47 11.45 4.48
C LEU A 99 -3.70 11.94 3.05
N ALA A 100 -2.90 11.46 2.09
CA ALA A 100 -3.08 11.80 0.68
C ALA A 100 -4.41 11.27 0.12
N ASN A 101 -4.81 10.05 0.50
CA ASN A 101 -6.09 9.46 0.08
C ASN A 101 -7.29 10.16 0.72
N ILE A 102 -7.21 10.54 2.00
CA ILE A 102 -8.26 11.34 2.64
C ILE A 102 -8.36 12.69 1.91
N ALA A 103 -7.24 13.37 1.67
CA ALA A 103 -7.22 14.64 0.94
C ALA A 103 -7.79 14.51 -0.49
N ASN A 104 -7.54 13.39 -1.16
CA ASN A 104 -8.03 13.09 -2.50
C ASN A 104 -9.56 13.19 -2.62
N GLY A 105 -10.32 12.78 -1.60
CA GLY A 105 -11.79 12.88 -1.60
C GLY A 105 -12.32 14.31 -1.62
N PHE A 106 -11.51 15.29 -1.20
CA PHE A 106 -11.89 16.70 -1.10
C PHE A 106 -11.36 17.56 -2.26
N VAL A 107 -10.69 16.99 -3.25
CA VAL A 107 -10.05 17.79 -4.31
C VAL A 107 -11.08 18.48 -5.22
N PRO A 108 -10.94 19.80 -5.43
CA PRO A 108 -11.84 20.57 -6.30
C PRO A 108 -11.37 20.64 -7.75
N THR A 109 -10.10 20.30 -8.04
CA THR A 109 -9.52 20.41 -9.38
C THR A 109 -8.72 19.15 -9.75
N MET A 110 -8.57 18.92 -11.06
CA MET A 110 -7.83 17.79 -11.61
C MET A 110 -6.33 17.84 -11.32
N GLU A 111 -5.77 19.04 -11.21
CA GLU A 111 -4.37 19.27 -10.84
C GLU A 111 -4.11 18.83 -9.38
N LEU A 112 -5.01 19.21 -8.46
CA LEU A 112 -4.94 18.78 -7.07
C LEU A 112 -5.19 17.28 -6.93
N TYR A 113 -6.08 16.71 -7.75
CA TYR A 113 -6.28 15.27 -7.83
C TYR A 113 -4.96 14.57 -8.22
N SER A 114 -4.31 15.03 -9.28
CA SER A 114 -3.02 14.48 -9.73
C SER A 114 -1.91 14.63 -8.68
N ALA A 115 -1.85 15.77 -7.99
CA ALA A 115 -0.90 16.00 -6.91
C ALA A 115 -1.14 15.07 -5.71
N CYS A 116 -2.40 14.89 -5.28
CA CYS A 116 -2.74 13.94 -4.21
C CYS A 116 -2.35 12.52 -4.61
N ARG A 117 -2.61 12.12 -5.86
CA ARG A 117 -2.26 10.80 -6.39
C ARG A 117 -0.76 10.56 -6.47
N PHE A 118 -0.01 11.58 -6.85
CA PHE A 118 1.45 11.55 -6.81
C PHE A 118 1.97 11.30 -5.37
N ILE A 119 1.46 12.07 -4.40
CA ILE A 119 1.87 11.94 -2.99
C ILE A 119 1.43 10.57 -2.43
N ALA A 120 0.23 10.12 -2.76
CA ALA A 120 -0.26 8.79 -2.39
C ALA A 120 0.64 7.69 -2.96
N GLY A 121 1.04 7.81 -4.22
CA GLY A 121 1.99 6.89 -4.85
C GLY A 121 3.34 6.84 -4.13
N ILE A 122 3.85 7.99 -3.66
CA ILE A 122 5.09 8.04 -2.86
C ILE A 122 4.94 7.21 -1.58
N GLY A 123 3.85 7.40 -0.84
CA GLY A 123 3.57 6.64 0.40
C GLY A 123 3.37 5.14 0.15
N LEU A 124 2.59 4.78 -0.87
CA LEU A 124 2.27 3.40 -1.22
C LEU A 124 3.53 2.58 -1.55
N ALA A 125 4.48 3.16 -2.29
CA ALA A 125 5.72 2.45 -2.59
C ALA A 125 6.57 2.16 -1.33
N GLY A 126 6.53 3.06 -0.35
CA GLY A 126 7.24 2.89 0.92
C GLY A 126 6.68 1.76 1.77
N GLU A 127 5.35 1.61 1.81
CA GLU A 127 4.73 0.58 2.64
C GLU A 127 4.93 -0.82 2.07
N LEU A 128 4.73 -0.97 0.75
CA LEU A 128 4.84 -2.25 0.06
C LEU A 128 6.29 -2.76 0.09
N GLY A 129 7.26 -1.90 -0.22
CA GLY A 129 8.68 -2.25 -0.16
C GLY A 129 9.16 -2.53 1.27
N GLY A 130 8.80 -1.65 2.22
CA GLY A 130 9.19 -1.78 3.62
C GLY A 130 8.63 -3.04 4.29
N CYS A 131 7.38 -3.38 3.97
CA CYS A 131 6.74 -4.57 4.49
C CYS A 131 7.38 -5.87 4.00
N ILE A 132 7.58 -6.03 2.68
CA ILE A 132 8.15 -7.26 2.15
C ILE A 132 9.58 -7.48 2.67
N ALA A 133 10.36 -6.40 2.79
CA ALA A 133 11.67 -6.47 3.42
C ALA A 133 11.56 -6.95 4.88
N LEU A 134 10.69 -6.34 5.69
CA LEU A 134 10.48 -6.72 7.09
C LEU A 134 10.03 -8.17 7.26
N VAL A 135 9.09 -8.64 6.44
CA VAL A 135 8.64 -10.05 6.44
C VAL A 135 9.81 -10.99 6.12
N SER A 136 10.66 -10.62 5.17
CA SER A 136 11.81 -11.44 4.78
C SER A 136 12.95 -11.44 5.81
N GLU A 137 13.05 -10.40 6.63
CA GLU A 137 14.03 -10.25 7.72
C GLU A 137 13.60 -11.01 8.98
N VAL A 138 12.29 -11.07 9.25
CA VAL A 138 11.74 -11.68 10.48
C VAL A 138 11.51 -13.19 10.34
N LEU A 139 11.20 -13.66 9.14
CA LEU A 139 10.95 -15.09 8.87
C LEU A 139 12.21 -15.82 8.46
N SER A 140 12.29 -17.12 8.77
CA SER A 140 13.39 -17.97 8.32
C SER A 140 13.41 -18.09 6.79
N LYS A 141 14.58 -18.42 6.22
CA LYS A 141 14.80 -18.53 4.77
C LYS A 141 13.82 -19.51 4.11
N GLU A 142 13.43 -20.56 4.81
CA GLU A 142 12.53 -21.62 4.35
C GLU A 142 11.05 -21.18 4.40
N ARG A 143 10.73 -20.19 5.24
CA ARG A 143 9.35 -19.79 5.54
C ARG A 143 8.95 -18.42 5.04
N ARG A 144 9.91 -17.55 4.73
CA ARG A 144 9.64 -16.21 4.18
C ARG A 144 8.75 -16.24 2.93
N GLY A 145 8.88 -17.28 2.10
CA GLY A 145 8.03 -17.46 0.91
C GLY A 145 6.56 -17.68 1.25
N TYR A 146 6.25 -18.43 2.32
CA TYR A 146 4.88 -18.61 2.79
C TYR A 146 4.30 -17.32 3.36
N GLY A 147 5.10 -16.55 4.10
CA GLY A 147 4.70 -15.24 4.61
C GLY A 147 4.35 -14.25 3.49
N THR A 148 5.20 -14.14 2.47
CA THR A 148 4.93 -13.27 1.31
C THR A 148 3.77 -13.78 0.46
N ALA A 149 3.60 -15.10 0.34
CA ALA A 149 2.45 -15.68 -0.37
C ALA A 149 1.13 -15.38 0.34
N LEU A 150 1.10 -15.45 1.68
CA LEU A 150 -0.07 -15.09 2.47
C LEU A 150 -0.43 -13.60 2.29
N VAL A 151 0.59 -12.72 2.36
CA VAL A 151 0.41 -11.27 2.11
C VAL A 151 -0.21 -11.06 0.74
N ALA A 152 0.32 -11.69 -0.31
CA ALA A 152 -0.20 -11.57 -1.66
C ALA A 152 -1.64 -12.09 -1.79
N ALA A 153 -1.93 -13.26 -1.21
CA ALA A 153 -3.26 -13.88 -1.26
C ALA A 153 -4.33 -13.00 -0.60
N VAL A 154 -4.03 -12.44 0.58
CA VAL A 154 -4.93 -11.48 1.25
C VAL A 154 -5.04 -10.20 0.45
N GLY A 155 -3.91 -9.69 -0.10
CA GLY A 155 -3.88 -8.47 -0.89
C GLY A 155 -4.83 -8.47 -2.08
N VAL A 156 -4.83 -9.54 -2.88
CA VAL A 156 -5.69 -9.68 -4.06
C VAL A 156 -7.18 -9.60 -3.72
N MET A 157 -7.59 -9.98 -2.50
CA MET A 157 -8.98 -9.83 -2.06
C MET A 157 -9.43 -8.36 -2.02
N GLY A 158 -8.49 -7.40 -1.89
CA GLY A 158 -8.78 -5.97 -1.95
C GLY A 158 -9.41 -5.56 -3.29
N ALA A 159 -8.99 -6.16 -4.40
CA ALA A 159 -9.54 -5.87 -5.73
C ALA A 159 -11.02 -6.30 -5.84
N VAL A 160 -11.37 -7.42 -5.20
CA VAL A 160 -12.75 -7.92 -5.16
C VAL A 160 -13.62 -6.94 -4.38
N VAL A 161 -13.16 -6.50 -3.21
CA VAL A 161 -13.89 -5.52 -2.39
C VAL A 161 -14.02 -4.18 -3.12
N ALA A 162 -12.98 -3.73 -3.81
CA ALA A 162 -13.01 -2.50 -4.60
C ALA A 162 -14.08 -2.55 -5.70
N GLY A 163 -14.23 -3.69 -6.38
CA GLY A 163 -15.26 -3.89 -7.40
C GLY A 163 -16.67 -3.70 -6.84
N PHE A 164 -16.97 -4.29 -5.68
CA PHE A 164 -18.27 -4.12 -5.02
C PHE A 164 -18.48 -2.69 -4.53
N VAL A 165 -17.46 -2.08 -3.93
CA VAL A 165 -17.57 -0.72 -3.36
C VAL A 165 -17.77 0.31 -4.47
N ALA A 166 -17.09 0.17 -5.62
CA ALA A 166 -17.20 1.10 -6.75
C ALA A 166 -18.65 1.27 -7.27
N GLU A 167 -19.51 0.27 -7.08
CA GLU A 167 -20.93 0.33 -7.46
C GLU A 167 -21.83 0.97 -6.39
N LEU A 168 -21.37 1.01 -5.14
CA LEU A 168 -22.18 1.40 -3.98
C LEU A 168 -21.93 2.83 -3.50
N VAL A 169 -20.74 3.38 -3.77
CA VAL A 169 -20.33 4.69 -3.25
C VAL A 169 -19.98 5.69 -4.35
N SER A 170 -19.97 6.97 -3.99
CA SER A 170 -19.42 8.00 -4.85
C SER A 170 -17.91 7.80 -5.02
N TRP A 171 -17.33 8.33 -6.10
CA TRP A 171 -15.89 8.25 -6.33
C TRP A 171 -15.05 9.05 -5.32
N ARG A 172 -15.67 9.97 -4.58
CA ARG A 172 -15.05 10.79 -3.54
C ARG A 172 -14.96 10.08 -2.20
#